data_AF-A0A4V0YNX5-F1
#
_entry.id   AF-A0A4V0YNX5-F1
#
_cell.length_a   1.000
_cell.length_b   1.000
_cell.length_c   1.000
_cell.angle_alpha   90.00
_cell.angle_beta   90.00
_cell.angle_gamma   90.00
#
_symmetry.space_group_name_H-M   'P 1'
#
loop_
_entity.id
_entity.type
_entity.pdbx_description
1 polymer ?
#
loop_
_entity_poly.entity_id
_entity_poly.type
_entity_poly.pdbx_seq_one_letter_code
_entity_poly.pdbx_strand_id
1 'polypeptide(L)'
;MNGPYRRFLADTSIGIFLVVTTIVAVIFSLVWYMSPLALGFSEWPSEPGQRDLAQALFATSYRIGIPALLISQLVAVVMGARGHHRAALIIPILSLSAFCLCVAMVLALLNRAAA
;
A
#
# COMPACT_ATOMS: atom_id res chain seq x y z
N MET A 1 -10.62 -26.68 -25.66
CA MET A 1 -9.48 -25.95 -25.05
C MET A 1 -9.83 -25.56 -23.61
N ASN A 2 -9.40 -26.35 -22.63
CA ASN A 2 -9.59 -26.07 -21.20
C ASN A 2 -8.31 -25.40 -20.66
N GLY A 3 -8.14 -24.10 -20.92
CA GLY A 3 -6.98 -23.36 -20.46
C GLY A 3 -7.09 -22.92 -18.99
N PRO A 4 -5.98 -22.79 -18.25
CA PRO A 4 -5.95 -22.35 -16.84
C PRO A 4 -6.66 -21.01 -16.60
N TYR A 5 -6.70 -20.14 -17.62
CA TYR A 5 -7.44 -18.88 -17.61
C TYR A 5 -8.95 -19.02 -17.33
N ARG A 6 -9.58 -20.14 -17.74
CA ARG A 6 -11.02 -20.36 -17.56
C ARG A 6 -11.38 -20.72 -16.11
N ARG A 7 -10.45 -21.33 -15.35
CA ARG A 7 -10.63 -21.60 -13.92
C ARG A 7 -10.46 -20.33 -13.08
N PHE A 8 -9.53 -19.46 -13.46
CA PHE A 8 -9.33 -18.17 -12.77
C PHE A 8 -10.55 -17.25 -12.86
N LEU A 9 -11.19 -17.17 -14.03
CA LEU A 9 -12.47 -16.46 -14.19
C LEU A 9 -13.66 -17.17 -13.52
N ALA A 10 -13.55 -18.46 -13.22
CA ALA A 10 -14.58 -19.22 -12.52
C ALA A 10 -14.49 -19.06 -10.99
N ASP A 11 -13.29 -18.80 -10.44
CA ASP A 11 -13.09 -18.43 -9.04
C ASP A 11 -13.43 -16.95 -8.83
N THR A 12 -14.71 -16.64 -8.93
CA THR A 12 -15.31 -15.33 -8.71
C THR A 12 -14.84 -14.71 -7.38
N SER A 13 -14.59 -15.53 -6.35
CA SER A 13 -14.09 -15.09 -5.04
C SER A 13 -12.70 -14.44 -5.10
N ILE A 14 -11.76 -15.02 -5.86
CA ILE A 14 -10.40 -14.49 -6.01
C ILE A 14 -10.42 -13.21 -6.84
N GLY A 15 -11.22 -13.18 -7.90
CA GLY A 15 -11.41 -11.97 -8.72
C GLY A 15 -11.94 -10.80 -7.88
N ILE A 16 -13.00 -11.04 -7.10
CA ILE A 16 -13.56 -10.03 -6.18
C ILE A 16 -12.51 -9.57 -5.17
N PHE A 17 -11.76 -10.49 -4.55
CA PHE A 17 -10.71 -10.14 -3.60
C PHE A 17 -9.66 -9.21 -4.21
N LEU A 18 -9.17 -9.52 -5.42
CA LEU A 18 -8.18 -8.70 -6.11
C LEU A 18 -8.73 -7.31 -6.47
N VAL A 19 -9.99 -7.23 -6.91
CA VAL A 19 -10.65 -5.94 -7.20
C VAL A 19 -10.77 -5.12 -5.92
N VAL A 20 -11.27 -5.70 -4.83
CA VAL A 20 -11.46 -5.00 -3.54
C VAL A 20 -10.11 -4.52 -3.00
N THR A 21 -9.09 -5.38 -2.96
CA THR A 21 -7.76 -5.00 -2.47
C THR A 21 -7.10 -3.92 -3.34
N THR A 22 -7.32 -3.96 -4.65
CA THR A 22 -6.87 -2.90 -5.57
C THR A 22 -7.57 -1.57 -5.27
N ILE A 23 -8.89 -1.57 -5.09
CA ILE A 23 -9.65 -0.36 -4.76
C ILE A 23 -9.15 0.23 -3.44
N VAL A 24 -8.97 -0.61 -2.41
CA VAL A 24 -8.42 -0.17 -1.11
C VAL A 24 -7.02 0.41 -1.26
N ALA A 25 -6.14 -0.23 -2.03
CA ALA A 25 -4.80 0.26 -2.31
C ALA A 25 -4.80 1.63 -3.00
N VAL A 26 -5.70 1.84 -3.97
CA VAL A 26 -5.86 3.13 -4.65
C VAL A 26 -6.36 4.20 -3.68
N ILE A 27 -7.40 3.90 -2.88
CA ILE A 27 -7.92 4.85 -1.89
C ILE A 27 -6.83 5.24 -0.89
N PHE A 28 -6.08 4.27 -0.35
CA PHE A 28 -5.01 4.56 0.61
C PHE A 28 -3.88 5.37 -0.01
N SER A 29 -3.52 5.06 -1.27
CA SER A 29 -2.53 5.83 -2.02
C SER A 29 -2.98 7.28 -2.21
N LEU A 30 -4.25 7.49 -2.59
CA LEU A 30 -4.81 8.83 -2.79
C LEU A 30 -4.90 9.61 -1.48
N VAL A 31 -5.42 9.00 -0.42
CA VAL A 31 -5.53 9.63 0.90
C VAL A 31 -4.15 10.01 1.43
N TRP A 32 -3.14 9.14 1.26
CA TRP A 32 -1.78 9.44 1.69
C TRP A 32 -1.14 10.54 0.82
N TYR A 33 -1.37 10.49 -0.49
CA TYR A 33 -0.90 11.50 -1.44
C TYR A 33 -1.48 12.89 -1.13
N MET A 34 -2.76 12.96 -0.73
CA MET A 34 -3.45 14.19 -0.35
C MET A 34 -3.33 14.53 1.14
N SER A 35 -2.45 13.85 1.88
CA SER A 35 -2.31 14.07 3.33
C SER A 35 -1.86 15.51 3.63
N PRO A 36 -2.25 16.08 4.79
CA PRO A 36 -1.77 17.40 5.22
C PRO A 36 -0.24 17.52 5.22
N LEU A 37 0.47 16.41 5.48
CA LEU A 37 1.92 16.32 5.36
C LEU A 37 2.41 16.58 3.93
N ALA A 38 1.80 15.93 2.94
CA ALA A 38 2.14 16.11 1.53
C ALA A 38 1.82 17.52 1.04
N LEU A 39 0.77 18.13 1.58
CA LEU A 39 0.36 19.50 1.27
C LEU A 39 1.15 20.58 2.04
N GLY A 40 2.04 20.18 2.95
CA GLY A 40 2.87 21.10 3.74
C GLY A 40 2.16 21.78 4.91
N PHE A 41 0.99 21.29 5.31
CA PHE A 41 0.21 21.82 6.43
C PHE A 41 0.57 21.20 7.80
N SER A 42 1.44 20.19 7.83
CA SER A 42 1.85 19.54 9.09
C SER A 42 3.14 20.12 9.64
N GLU A 43 3.15 20.37 10.94
CA GLU A 43 4.39 20.69 11.66
C GLU A 43 5.27 19.43 11.79
N TRP A 44 6.57 19.62 11.67
CA TRP A 44 7.57 18.57 11.83
C TRP A 44 8.10 18.55 13.27
N PRO A 45 8.60 17.40 13.76
CA PRO A 45 9.15 17.30 15.11
C PRO A 45 10.25 18.33 15.39
N SER A 46 10.28 18.86 16.61
CA SER A 46 11.28 19.84 17.06
C SER A 46 12.67 19.22 17.22
N GLU A 47 12.73 17.95 17.64
CA GLU A 47 13.98 17.21 17.78
C GLU A 47 14.57 16.84 16.41
N PRO A 48 15.84 17.18 16.13
CA PRO A 48 16.46 16.94 14.82
C PRO A 48 16.42 15.47 14.39
N GLY A 49 16.73 14.54 15.29
CA GLY A 49 16.76 13.11 14.97
C GLY A 49 15.38 12.53 14.63
N GLN A 50 14.33 12.98 15.33
CA GLN A 50 12.96 12.55 15.03
C GLN A 50 12.44 13.15 13.73
N ARG A 51 12.82 14.41 13.45
CA ARG A 51 12.48 15.11 12.21
C ARG A 51 13.05 14.38 10.99
N ASP A 52 14.35 14.07 11.01
CA ASP A 52 15.01 13.42 9.88
C ASP A 52 14.41 12.04 9.60
N LEU A 53 14.12 11.27 10.66
CA LEU A 53 13.47 9.97 10.54
C LEU A 53 12.04 10.09 9.97
N ALA A 54 11.23 11.02 10.49
CA ALA A 54 9.87 11.25 10.01
C ALA A 54 9.86 11.68 8.53
N GLN A 55 10.77 12.57 8.13
CA GLN A 55 10.91 13.00 6.74
C GLN A 55 11.38 11.86 5.83
N ALA A 56 12.34 11.05 6.26
CA ALA A 56 12.82 9.89 5.49
C ALA A 56 11.71 8.85 5.28
N LEU A 57 10.96 8.52 6.34
CA LEU A 57 9.83 7.59 6.26
C LEU A 57 8.68 8.14 5.40
N PHE A 58 8.38 9.44 5.53
CA PHE A 58 7.40 10.10 4.67
C PHE A 58 7.84 10.07 3.19
N ALA A 59 9.07 10.48 2.89
CA ALA A 59 9.60 10.47 1.52
C ALA A 59 9.62 9.05 0.92
N THR A 60 9.97 8.05 1.72
CA THR A 60 9.99 6.64 1.31
C THR A 60 8.57 6.13 1.04
N SER A 61 7.63 6.34 1.96
CA SER A 61 6.23 5.92 1.77
C SER A 61 5.58 6.61 0.57
N TYR A 62 5.90 7.88 0.34
CA TYR A 62 5.33 8.66 -0.76
C TYR A 62 5.92 8.29 -2.12
N ARG A 63 7.25 8.26 -2.25
CA ARG A 63 7.92 8.03 -3.55
C ARG A 63 8.03 6.56 -3.92
N ILE A 64 8.19 5.69 -2.93
CA ILE A 64 8.41 4.25 -3.16
C ILE A 64 7.18 3.46 -2.72
N GLY A 65 6.60 3.77 -1.56
CA GLY A 65 5.47 3.03 -1.00
C GLY A 65 4.23 3.06 -1.90
N ILE A 66 3.83 4.23 -2.41
CA ILE A 66 2.66 4.34 -3.31
C ILE A 66 2.88 3.53 -4.60
N PRO A 67 3.95 3.72 -5.40
CA PRO A 67 4.18 2.91 -6.59
C PRO A 67 4.29 1.41 -6.27
N ALA A 68 4.99 1.03 -5.20
CA ALA A 68 5.13 -0.37 -4.81
C ALA A 68 3.78 -1.01 -4.48
N LEU A 69 2.90 -0.28 -3.78
CA LEU A 69 1.55 -0.74 -3.43
C LEU A 69 0.67 -0.94 -4.67
N LEU A 70 0.79 -0.08 -5.69
CA LEU A 70 0.03 -0.22 -6.93
C LEU A 70 0.58 -1.34 -7.82
N ILE A 71 1.91 -1.44 -7.94
CA ILE A 71 2.57 -2.47 -8.73
C ILE A 71 2.28 -3.86 -8.13
N SER A 72 2.25 -4.00 -6.81
CA SER A 72 1.94 -5.29 -6.16
C SER A 72 0.55 -5.81 -6.53
N GLN A 73 -0.44 -4.93 -6.74
CA GLN A 73 -1.78 -5.35 -7.21
C GLN A 73 -1.72 -5.92 -8.63
N LEU A 74 -0.96 -5.28 -9.53
CA LEU A 74 -0.75 -5.79 -10.88
C LEU A 74 -0.04 -7.15 -10.85
N VAL A 75 0.99 -7.30 -10.01
CA VAL A 75 1.69 -8.58 -9.83
C VAL A 75 0.73 -9.65 -9.29
N ALA A 76 -0.14 -9.32 -8.34
CA ALA A 76 -1.13 -10.25 -7.80
C ALA A 76 -2.10 -10.76 -8.87
N VAL A 77 -2.59 -9.89 -9.75
CA VAL A 77 -3.42 -10.26 -10.91
C VAL A 77 -2.67 -11.20 -11.85
N VAL A 78 -1.42 -10.88 -12.19
CA VAL A 78 -0.58 -11.73 -13.06
C VAL A 78 -0.34 -13.10 -12.43
N MET A 79 -0.05 -13.17 -11.12
CA MET A 79 0.13 -14.42 -10.39
C MET A 79 -1.16 -15.25 -10.36
N GLY A 80 -2.31 -14.60 -10.16
CA GLY A 80 -3.62 -15.24 -10.21
C GLY A 80 -3.90 -15.85 -11.58
N ALA A 81 -3.67 -15.09 -12.66
CA ALA A 81 -3.85 -15.55 -14.04
C ALA A 81 -2.94 -16.74 -14.41
N ARG A 82 -1.75 -16.85 -13.78
CA ARG A 82 -0.82 -17.98 -13.94
C ARG A 82 -1.16 -19.20 -13.06
N GLY A 83 -2.23 -19.13 -12.25
CA GLY A 83 -2.64 -20.22 -11.36
C GLY A 83 -1.92 -20.24 -10.00
N HIS A 84 -1.11 -19.23 -9.69
CA HIS A 84 -0.46 -19.10 -8.38
C HIS A 84 -1.40 -18.41 -7.38
N HIS A 85 -2.53 -19.06 -7.07
CA HIS A 85 -3.60 -18.48 -6.23
C HIS A 85 -3.11 -18.04 -4.85
N ARG A 86 -2.23 -18.81 -4.19
CA ARG A 86 -1.67 -18.43 -2.89
C ARG A 86 -0.88 -17.11 -2.98
N ALA A 87 -0.05 -16.96 -4.01
CA ALA A 87 0.72 -15.74 -4.21
C ALA A 87 -0.20 -14.54 -4.53
N ALA A 88 -1.23 -14.75 -5.36
CA ALA A 88 -2.23 -13.73 -5.68
C ALA A 88 -2.98 -13.20 -4.44
N LEU A 89 -3.19 -14.03 -3.42
CA LEU A 89 -3.83 -13.61 -2.17
C LEU A 89 -2.86 -12.94 -1.20
N ILE A 90 -1.64 -13.47 -1.07
CA ILE A 90 -0.66 -13.00 -0.08
C ILE A 90 -0.06 -11.65 -0.47
N ILE A 91 0.24 -11.44 -1.76
CA ILE A 91 0.95 -10.24 -2.24
C ILE A 91 0.18 -8.94 -1.90
N PRO A 92 -1.13 -8.81 -2.19
CA PRO A 92 -1.88 -7.62 -1.83
C PRO A 92 -1.89 -7.35 -0.33
N ILE A 93 -2.13 -8.38 0.48
CA ILE A 93 -2.18 -8.28 1.95
C ILE A 93 -0.85 -7.77 2.49
N LEU A 94 0.28 -8.39 2.10
CA LEU A 94 1.59 -7.98 2.59
C LEU A 94 1.93 -6.54 2.19
N SER A 95 1.65 -6.16 0.93
CA SER A 95 1.91 -4.79 0.47
C SER A 95 1.06 -3.76 1.21
N LEU A 96 -0.23 -4.03 1.42
CA LEU A 96 -1.13 -3.17 2.19
C LEU A 96 -0.68 -3.05 3.63
N SER A 97 -0.40 -4.17 4.31
CA SER A 97 0.08 -4.16 5.70
C SER A 97 1.39 -3.40 5.84
N ALA A 98 2.36 -3.62 4.95
CA ALA A 98 3.64 -2.91 4.97
C ALA A 98 3.46 -1.39 4.77
N PHE A 99 2.61 -0.99 3.81
CA PHE A 99 2.29 0.41 3.57
C PHE A 99 1.61 1.05 4.79
N CYS A 100 0.59 0.39 5.35
CA CYS A 100 -0.11 0.84 6.56
C CYS A 100 0.83 0.99 7.75
N LEU A 101 1.74 0.04 7.98
CA LEU A 101 2.73 0.11 9.04
C LEU A 101 3.66 1.31 8.85
N CYS A 102 4.12 1.55 7.63
CA CYS A 102 4.97 2.70 7.32
C CYS A 102 4.24 4.03 7.59
N VAL A 103 2.99 4.16 7.12
CA VAL A 103 2.13 5.32 7.36
C VAL A 103 1.88 5.51 8.86
N ALA A 104 1.54 4.45 9.58
CA ALA A 104 1.31 4.49 11.02
C ALA A 104 2.55 4.94 11.81
N MET A 105 3.75 4.51 11.41
CA MET A 105 5.00 4.98 12.02
C MET A 105 5.22 6.48 11.80
N VAL A 106 4.99 6.99 10.59
CA VAL A 106 5.08 8.43 10.29
C VAL A 106 4.11 9.21 11.19
N LEU A 107 2.85 8.79 11.23
CA LEU A 107 1.82 9.46 12.05
C LEU A 107 2.14 9.38 13.55
N ALA A 108 2.65 8.24 14.04
CA ALA A 108 3.04 8.09 15.44
C ALA A 108 4.20 9.01 15.82
N LEU A 109 5.19 9.20 14.95
CA LEU A 109 6.29 10.14 15.18
C LEU A 109 5.79 11.59 15.24
N LEU A 110 4.87 11.96 14.36
CA LEU A 110 4.29 13.30 14.35
C LEU A 110 3.44 13.57 15.58
N ASN A 111 2.60 12.61 15.98
CA ASN A 111 1.74 12.75 17.16
C ASN A 111 2.56 12.86 18.46
N ARG A 112 3.70 12.18 18.56
CA ARG A 112 4.61 12.30 19.71
C ARG A 112 5.29 13.67 19.78
N ALA A 113 5.48 14.33 18.65
CA ALA A 113 6.09 15.65 18.61
C ALA A 113 5.11 16.80 18.91
N ALA A 114 3.81 16.55 18.82
CA ALA A 114 2.75 17.51 19.14
C ALA A 114 2.29 17.45 20.61
N ALA A 115 2.78 16.47 21.38
CA ALA A 115 2.49 16.27 22.80
C ALA A 115 3.62 16.80 23.68
#